data_AF-A0A351I5C7-F1
#
_entry.id   AF-A0A351I5C7-F1
#
_cell.length_a   1.000
_cell.length_b   1.000
_cell.length_c   1.000
_cell.angle_alpha   90.00
_cell.angle_beta   90.00
_cell.angle_gamma   90.00
#
_symmetry.space_group_name_H-M   'P 1'
#
loop_
_entity.id
_entity.type
_entity.pdbx_description
1 polymer ?
#
loop_
_entity_poly.entity_id
_entity_poly.type
_entity_poly.pdbx_seq_one_letter_code
_entity_poly.pdbx_strand_id
1 'polypeptide(L)' 'MMLQINVHDAKTRFSKILARVQAGETVVIAKSGRPVARIVAFQTREACQRRFGTAKKTVHLSAGWNAPLPGKVLDAFEP' A
#
# COMPACT_ATOMS: atom_id res chain seq x y z
N MET A 1 4.47 -18.53 4.03
CA MET A 1 3.53 -19.62 3.67
C MET A 1 2.10 -19.13 3.86
N MET A 2 1.13 -19.64 3.09
CA MET A 2 -0.29 -19.33 3.25
C MET A 2 -0.99 -20.49 3.94
N LEU A 3 -1.63 -20.23 5.08
CA LEU A 3 -2.45 -21.20 5.80
C LEU A 3 -3.92 -20.84 5.61
N GLN A 4 -4.76 -21.79 5.18
CA GLN A 4 -6.20 -21.62 5.12
C GLN A 4 -6.89 -22.37 6.27
N ILE A 5 -7.83 -21.71 6.95
CA ILE A 5 -8.62 -22.28 8.04
C ILE A 5 -10.10 -21.88 7.93
N ASN A 6 -11.02 -22.69 8.43
CA ASN A 6 -12.44 -22.32 8.45
C ASN A 6 -12.75 -21.35 9.60
N VAL A 7 -13.83 -20.58 9.44
CA VAL A 7 -14.33 -19.60 10.42
C VAL A 7 -14.55 -20.22 11.81
N HIS A 8 -14.99 -21.49 11.86
CA HIS A 8 -15.25 -22.19 13.12
C HIS A 8 -13.97 -22.45 13.91
N ASP A 9 -12.88 -22.85 13.24
CA ASP A 9 -11.58 -23.02 13.89
C ASP A 9 -10.96 -21.66 14.23
N ALA A 10 -11.17 -20.67 13.36
CA ALA A 10 -10.63 -19.34 13.52
C ALA A 10 -11.15 -18.65 14.79
N LYS A 11 -12.47 -18.72 15.07
CA LYS A 11 -13.05 -18.12 16.28
C LYS A 11 -12.51 -18.75 17.57
N THR A 12 -12.23 -20.05 17.55
CA THR A 12 -11.76 -20.80 18.74
C THR A 12 -10.28 -20.58 19.00
N ARG A 13 -9.47 -20.39 17.94
CA ARG A 13 -8.00 -20.31 18.03
C ARG A 13 -7.44 -18.95 17.60
N PHE A 14 -8.25 -17.89 17.70
CA PHE A 14 -7.91 -16.57 17.15
C PHE A 14 -6.59 -16.02 17.67
N SER A 15 -6.32 -16.14 18.98
CA SER A 15 -5.06 -15.67 19.57
C SER A 15 -3.83 -16.39 19.00
N LYS A 16 -3.93 -17.70 18.72
CA LYS A 16 -2.83 -18.46 18.09
C LYS A 16 -2.61 -18.05 16.63
N ILE A 17 -3.68 -17.70 15.92
CA ILE A 17 -3.61 -17.17 14.56
C ILE A 17 -2.90 -15.81 14.57
N LEU A 18 -3.23 -14.93 15.52
CA LEU A 18 -2.55 -13.63 15.67
C LEU A 18 -1.05 -13.79 15.95
N ALA A 19 -0.64 -14.74 16.78
CA ALA A 19 0.78 -15.01 17.03
C ALA A 19 1.54 -15.41 15.75
N ARG A 20 0.93 -16.25 14.91
CA ARG A 20 1.50 -16.64 13.61
C ARG A 20 1.56 -15.47 12.64
N VAL A 21 0.50 -14.66 12.62
CA VAL A 21 0.44 -13.45 11.80
C VAL A 21 1.53 -12.45 12.23
N GLN A 22 1.74 -12.26 13.54
CA GLN A 22 2.83 -11.43 14.07
C GLN A 22 4.21 -11.95 13.68
N ALA A 23 4.39 -13.27 13.56
CA ALA A 23 5.60 -13.90 13.04
C ALA A 23 5.79 -13.73 11.52
N GLY A 24 4.89 -13.01 10.83
CA GLY A 24 4.97 -12.73 9.40
C GLY A 24 4.20 -13.71 8.51
N GLU A 25 3.43 -14.63 9.09
CA GLU A 25 2.57 -15.51 8.30
C GLU A 25 1.30 -14.81 7.82
N THR A 26 0.75 -15.28 6.70
CA THR A 26 -0.55 -14.85 6.20
C THR A 26 -1.54 -15.98 6.36
N VAL A 27 -2.69 -15.69 6.98
CA VAL A 27 -3.75 -16.68 7.23
C VAL A 27 -5.02 -16.30 6.48
N VAL A 28 -5.54 -17.23 5.69
CA VAL A 28 -6.81 -17.10 4.97
C VAL A 28 -7.91 -17.74 5.80
N ILE A 29 -8.97 -16.98 6.05
CA ILE A 29 -10.18 -17.46 6.71
C ILE A 29 -11.19 -17.83 5.62
N ALA A 30 -11.72 -19.05 5.71
CA ALA A 30 -12.73 -19.59 4.81
C ALA A 30 -14.06 -19.84 5.53
N LYS A 31 -15.17 -19.82 4.80
CA LYS A 31 -16.48 -20.28 5.25
C LYS A 31 -16.94 -21.38 4.30
N SER A 32 -17.14 -22.59 4.84
CA SER A 32 -17.48 -23.77 4.04
C SER A 32 -16.48 -24.02 2.90
N GLY A 33 -15.19 -23.91 3.21
CA GLY A 33 -14.11 -24.10 2.23
C GLY A 33 -13.87 -22.95 1.26
N ARG A 34 -14.74 -21.93 1.23
CA ARG A 34 -14.58 -20.75 0.37
C ARG A 34 -13.87 -19.63 1.13
N PRO A 35 -12.73 -19.10 0.64
CA PRO A 35 -12.05 -17.94 1.25
C PRO A 35 -12.99 -16.74 1.39
N VAL A 36 -13.01 -16.10 2.56
CA VAL A 36 -13.84 -14.91 2.85
C VAL A 36 -13.05 -13.74 3.42
N ALA A 37 -11.91 -14.01 4.08
CA ALA A 37 -11.05 -12.97 4.62
C ALA A 37 -9.60 -13.45 4.67
N ARG A 38 -8.68 -12.50 4.85
CA ARG A 38 -7.26 -12.77 5.03
C ARG A 38 -6.73 -11.88 6.13
N ILE A 39 -6.00 -12.49 7.06
CA ILE A 39 -5.36 -11.84 8.19
C ILE A 39 -3.87 -11.76 7.88
N VAL A 40 -3.34 -10.55 7.93
CA VAL A 40 -1.93 -10.22 7.69
C VAL A 40 -1.42 -9.37 8.83
N ALA A 41 -0.10 -9.38 9.03
CA ALA A 41 0.52 -8.49 10.00
C ALA A 41 0.27 -7.05 9.59
N PHE A 42 0.03 -6.17 10.56
CA PHE A 42 0.18 -4.76 10.31
C PHE A 42 1.64 -4.50 9.96
N GLN A 43 1.88 -4.03 8.75
CA GLN A 43 3.16 -3.42 8.44
C GLN A 43 3.17 -2.07 9.11
N THR A 44 3.78 -1.99 10.30
CA THR A 44 4.44 -0.75 10.70
C THR A 44 5.52 -0.53 9.65
N ARG A 45 5.16 0.14 8.55
CA ARG A 45 6.10 1.12 8.04
C ARG A 45 6.24 2.04 9.23
N GLU A 46 7.37 1.97 9.94
CA GLU A 46 7.85 3.17 10.63
C GLU A 46 7.60 4.26 9.61
N ALA A 47 6.62 5.13 9.90
CA ALA A 47 6.08 6.03 8.90
C ALA A 47 7.31 6.63 8.26
N CYS A 48 7.59 6.25 7.00
CA CYS A 48 8.81 6.69 6.36
C CYS A 48 8.64 8.18 6.38
N GLN A 49 9.31 8.82 7.35
CA GLN A 49 8.99 10.16 7.78
C GLN A 49 9.25 10.95 6.52
N ARG A 50 8.17 11.40 5.87
CA ARG A 50 8.26 11.94 4.52
C ARG A 50 9.23 13.09 4.60
N ARG A 51 10.46 12.85 4.16
CA ARG A 51 11.52 13.83 4.30
C ARG A 51 11.33 14.80 3.14
N PHE A 52 10.65 15.90 3.41
CA PHE A 52 10.54 16.99 2.44
C PHE A 52 11.94 17.50 2.08
N GLY A 53 12.10 18.00 0.86
CA GLY A 53 13.38 18.56 0.41
C GLY A 53 14.47 17.53 0.10
N THR A 54 14.14 16.26 -0.12
CA THR A 54 15.10 15.25 -0.64
C THR A 54 15.69 15.63 -1.99
N ALA A 55 14.96 16.41 -2.79
CA ALA A 55 15.41 16.94 -4.09
C ALA A 55 15.99 18.36 -3.99
N LYS A 56 16.27 18.87 -2.78
CA LYS A 56 16.84 20.22 -2.60
C LYS A 56 18.18 20.29 -3.34
N LYS A 57 18.31 21.24 -4.28
CA LYS A 57 19.47 21.44 -5.18
C LYS A 57 19.66 20.39 -6.28
N THR A 58 18.72 19.46 -6.47
CA THR A 58 18.76 18.51 -7.61
C THR A 58 17.92 19.01 -8.78
N VAL A 59 16.94 19.88 -8.51
CA VAL A 59 16.07 20.45 -9.54
C VAL A 59 16.70 21.72 -10.09
N HIS A 60 17.07 21.68 -11.36
CA HIS A 60 17.46 22.85 -12.15
C HIS A 60 16.34 23.15 -13.14
N LEU A 61 15.70 24.32 -12.98
CA LEU A 61 14.71 24.82 -13.93
C LEU A 61 15.44 25.64 -14.99
N SER A 62 15.16 25.37 -16.27
CA SER A 62 15.67 26.21 -17.36
C SER A 62 15.04 27.61 -17.29
N ALA A 63 15.75 28.59 -17.86
CA ALA A 63 15.20 29.92 -18.05
C ALA A 63 13.90 29.83 -18.87
N GLY A 64 12.84 30.47 -18.39
CA GLY A 64 11.52 30.44 -19.03
C GLY A 64 10.72 29.15 -18.80
N TRP A 65 11.08 28.29 -17.85
CA TRP A 65 10.24 27.13 -17.48
C TRP A 65 8.79 27.52 -17.13
N ASN A 66 8.61 28.71 -16.54
CA ASN A 66 7.30 29.26 -16.21
C ASN A 66 6.69 30.13 -17.32
N ALA A 67 7.28 30.14 -18.52
CA ALA A 67 6.71 30.86 -19.64
C ALA A 67 5.39 30.20 -20.09
N PRO A 68 4.44 30.97 -20.63
CA PRO A 68 3.24 30.40 -21.21
C PRO A 68 3.62 29.40 -22.30
N LEU A 69 2.88 28.30 -22.34
CA LEU A 69 3.01 27.31 -23.40
C LEU A 69 2.76 27.99 -24.77
N PRO A 70 3.39 27.52 -25.86
CA PRO A 70 3.05 28.00 -27.20
C PRO A 70 1.57 27.75 -27.50
N GLY A 71 0.89 28.67 -28.19
CA GLY A 71 -0.55 28.60 -28.48
C GLY A 71 -1.01 27.24 -29.02
N LYS A 72 -0.28 26.71 -30.02
CA LYS A 72 -0.58 25.38 -30.61
C LYS A 72 -0.56 24.22 -29.60
N VAL A 73 0.21 24.35 -28.52
CA VAL A 73 0.27 23.36 -27.44
C VAL A 73 -0.86 23.61 -26.45
N LEU A 74 -1.15 24.86 -26.11
CA LEU A 74 -2.31 25.24 -25.27
C LEU A 74 -3.64 24.75 -25.85
N ASP A 75 -3.82 24.94 -27.16
CA ASP A 75 -5.03 24.53 -27.89
C ASP A 75 -5.30 23.01 -27.78
N ALA A 76 -4.28 22.21 -27.46
CA ALA A 76 -4.43 20.76 -27.25
C ALA A 76 -4.88 20.38 -25.82
N PHE A 77 -4.79 21.30 -24.85
CA PHE A 77 -5.20 21.09 -23.45
C PHE A 77 -6.51 21.79 -23.08
N GLU A 78 -6.96 22.77 -23.87
CA GLU A 78 -8.22 23.50 -23.66
C GLU A 78 -9.22 23.13 -24.77
N PRO A 79 -10.05 22.08 -24.56
CA PRO A 79 -11.06 21.65 -25.53
C PRO A 79 -12.25 22.61 -25.65
#